data_AF-G0JT89-F1
#
_entry.id   AF-G0JT89-F1
#
_cell.length_a   1.000
_cell.length_b   1.000
_cell.length_c   1.000
_cell.angle_alpha   90.00
_cell.angle_beta   90.00
_cell.angle_gamma   90.00
#
_symmetry.space_group_name_H-M   'P 1'
#
loop_
_entity.id
_entity.type
_entity.pdbx_description
1 polymer ?
#
loop_
_entity_poly.entity_id
_entity_poly.type
_entity_poly.pdbx_seq_one_letter_code
_entity_poly.pdbx_strand_id
1 'polypeptide(L)'
;MSTPLEQIGIGIEAWRRLWRLSFIANLVLAGISAVLAIALFIVATRPARVVYFATSPNGVITQLVPLREPLLNDSAVLTRAQEGMTSAFDISYVNWRQDEQRAVKYFTAAGYRSYQATLVETGDIAAVRDRRLNMTLAVTGAPAVMHQQVLANGDYGWQIQMPIRLIYQNSNGINSKDFVANITMVRVNNLAHPAGVAIQSFNFLVP
;
A
#
# COMPACT_ATOMS: atom_id res chain seq x y z
N MET A 1 -28.47 11.40 80.40
CA MET A 1 -29.53 12.07 79.61
C MET A 1 -28.83 13.10 78.73
N SER A 2 -28.65 12.82 77.44
CA SER A 2 -28.11 13.81 76.50
C SER A 2 -29.09 14.96 76.33
N THR A 3 -28.58 16.19 76.23
CA THR A 3 -29.43 17.38 76.19
C THR A 3 -30.10 17.53 74.81
N PRO A 4 -31.28 18.17 74.71
CA PRO A 4 -31.99 18.31 73.43
C PRO A 4 -31.15 18.98 72.34
N LEU A 5 -30.23 19.87 72.71
CA LEU A 5 -29.34 20.60 71.80
C LEU A 5 -28.24 19.69 71.22
N GLU A 6 -27.72 18.74 71.99
CA GLU A 6 -26.75 17.75 71.49
C GLU A 6 -27.38 16.80 70.47
N GLN A 7 -28.65 16.40 70.66
CA GLN A 7 -29.36 15.55 69.70
C GLN A 7 -29.59 16.26 68.35
N ILE A 8 -29.87 17.56 68.38
CA ILE A 8 -30.02 18.38 67.16
C ILE A 8 -28.68 18.53 66.43
N GLY A 9 -27.58 18.77 67.17
CA GLY A 9 -26.23 18.87 66.61
C GLY A 9 -25.77 17.59 65.89
N ILE A 10 -25.96 16.44 66.54
CA ILE A 10 -25.66 15.12 65.95
C ILE A 10 -26.47 14.88 64.67
N GLY A 11 -27.75 15.32 64.64
CA GLY A 11 -28.60 15.24 63.45
C GLY A 11 -28.10 16.08 62.28
N ILE A 12 -27.64 17.31 62.54
CA ILE A 12 -27.11 18.23 61.50
C ILE A 12 -25.78 17.72 60.93
N GLU A 13 -24.89 17.21 61.78
CA GLU A 13 -23.61 16.64 61.32
C GLU A 13 -23.80 15.33 60.54
N ALA A 14 -24.70 14.46 61.01
CA ALA A 14 -25.10 13.26 60.27
C ALA A 14 -25.69 13.63 58.90
N TRP A 15 -26.57 14.64 58.85
CA TRP A 15 -27.17 15.13 57.61
C TRP A 15 -26.13 15.69 56.65
N ARG A 16 -25.19 16.53 57.13
CA ARG A 16 -24.08 17.06 56.31
C ARG A 16 -23.15 15.96 55.80
N ARG A 17 -22.87 14.93 56.62
CA ARG A 17 -22.06 13.77 56.21
C ARG A 17 -22.76 12.96 55.12
N LEU A 18 -24.04 12.67 55.29
CA LEU A 18 -24.85 11.97 54.28
C LEU A 18 -24.92 12.76 52.97
N TRP A 19 -25.05 14.08 53.05
CA TRP A 19 -25.10 14.95 51.88
C TRP A 19 -23.76 14.97 51.12
N ARG A 20 -22.63 15.07 51.83
CA ARG A 20 -21.29 14.98 51.22
C ARG A 20 -21.02 13.63 50.58
N LEU A 21 -21.38 12.53 51.26
CA LEU A 21 -21.24 11.18 50.72
C LEU A 21 -22.09 10.99 49.46
N SER A 22 -23.33 11.48 49.48
CA SER A 22 -24.23 11.44 48.32
C SER A 22 -23.68 12.28 47.16
N PHE A 23 -23.13 13.46 47.45
CA PHE A 23 -22.53 14.33 46.43
C PHE A 23 -21.29 13.69 45.79
N ILE A 24 -20.40 13.11 46.60
CA ILE A 24 -19.22 12.38 46.11
C ILE A 24 -19.64 11.16 45.29
N ALA A 25 -20.65 10.39 45.76
CA ALA A 25 -21.17 9.25 45.02
C ALA A 25 -21.73 9.65 43.64
N ASN A 26 -22.45 10.78 43.55
CA ASN A 26 -22.95 11.30 42.29
C ASN A 26 -21.81 11.75 41.35
N LEU A 27 -20.76 12.38 41.88
CA LEU A 27 -19.59 12.77 41.08
C LEU A 27 -18.83 11.56 40.52
N VAL A 28 -18.67 10.51 41.33
CA VAL A 28 -18.05 9.25 40.88
C VAL A 28 -18.90 8.60 39.79
N LEU A 29 -20.22 8.54 39.98
CA LEU A 29 -21.13 7.98 38.98
C LEU A 29 -21.11 8.76 37.66
N ALA A 30 -21.05 10.10 37.73
CA ALA A 30 -20.93 10.97 36.57
C ALA A 30 -19.60 10.71 35.82
N GLY A 31 -18.49 10.56 36.55
CA GLY A 31 -17.18 10.22 35.97
C GLY A 31 -17.19 8.87 35.25
N ILE A 32 -17.74 7.83 35.87
CA ILE A 32 -17.88 6.50 35.25
C ILE A 32 -18.73 6.59 33.97
N SER A 33 -19.85 7.32 34.03
CA SER A 33 -20.74 7.51 32.89
C SER A 33 -20.05 8.23 31.73
N ALA A 34 -19.23 9.24 32.02
CA ALA A 34 -18.46 9.96 31.01
C ALA A 34 -17.40 9.07 30.35
N VAL A 35 -16.67 8.26 31.13
CA VAL A 35 -15.71 7.30 30.58
C VAL A 35 -16.42 6.28 29.69
N LEU A 36 -17.57 5.77 30.12
CA LEU A 36 -18.37 4.83 29.32
C LEU A 36 -18.85 5.46 28.01
N ALA A 37 -19.31 6.72 28.06
CA ALA A 37 -19.74 7.46 26.88
C ALA A 37 -18.59 7.71 25.91
N ILE A 38 -17.39 8.06 26.39
CA ILE A 38 -16.19 8.21 25.56
C ILE A 38 -15.78 6.88 24.95
N ALA A 39 -15.80 5.79 25.71
CA ALA A 39 -15.49 4.45 25.20
C ALA A 39 -16.49 4.03 24.12
N LEU A 40 -17.79 4.25 24.34
CA LEU A 40 -18.84 3.99 23.35
C LEU A 40 -18.69 4.88 22.11
N PHE A 41 -18.34 6.15 22.28
CA PHE A 41 -18.08 7.06 21.16
C PHE A 41 -16.89 6.59 20.34
N ILE A 42 -15.80 6.17 20.98
CA ILE A 42 -14.63 5.57 20.31
C ILE A 42 -15.03 4.28 19.59
N VAL A 43 -15.84 3.40 20.19
CA VAL A 43 -16.30 2.16 19.56
C VAL A 43 -17.26 2.42 18.40
N ALA A 44 -18.16 3.39 18.51
CA ALA A 44 -19.14 3.74 17.49
C ALA A 44 -18.52 4.50 16.31
N THR A 45 -17.48 5.30 16.55
CA THR A 45 -16.73 6.01 15.50
C THR A 45 -15.58 5.21 14.92
N ARG A 46 -15.17 4.10 15.57
CA ARG A 46 -14.31 3.10 14.94
C ARG A 46 -15.08 2.50 13.76
N PRO A 47 -14.51 2.51 12.54
CA PRO A 47 -15.15 1.86 11.41
C PRO A 47 -15.33 0.37 11.73
N ALA A 48 -16.57 -0.10 11.68
CA ALA A 48 -16.91 -1.50 11.94
C ALA A 48 -16.12 -2.39 10.95
N ARG A 49 -15.16 -3.18 11.46
CA ARG A 49 -14.61 -4.32 10.70
C ARG A 49 -15.69 -5.38 10.66
N VAL A 50 -16.53 -5.32 9.63
CA VAL A 50 -17.47 -6.38 9.28
C VAL A 50 -16.65 -7.59 8.81
N VAL A 51 -16.49 -8.56 9.70
CA VAL A 51 -15.89 -9.86 9.40
C VAL A 51 -17.02 -10.77 8.91
N TYR A 52 -17.11 -10.98 7.60
CA TYR A 52 -18.05 -11.93 7.03
C TYR A 52 -17.41 -13.33 7.02
N PHE A 53 -18.07 -14.30 7.64
CA PHE A 53 -17.70 -15.70 7.57
C PHE A 53 -18.46 -16.35 6.41
N ALA A 54 -17.73 -16.99 5.48
CA ALA A 54 -18.33 -17.92 4.52
C ALA A 54 -17.80 -19.32 4.84
N THR A 55 -18.72 -20.24 5.12
CA THR A 55 -18.39 -21.64 5.39
C THR A 55 -18.26 -22.38 4.06
N SER A 56 -17.06 -22.85 3.73
CA SER A 56 -16.86 -23.78 2.61
C SER A 56 -17.45 -25.16 2.98
N PRO A 57 -17.96 -25.98 2.04
CA PRO A 57 -18.62 -27.26 2.32
C PRO A 57 -17.73 -28.32 3.01
N ASN A 58 -16.44 -28.04 3.18
CA ASN A 58 -15.40 -29.00 3.56
C ASN A 58 -14.89 -28.80 5.01
N GLY A 59 -15.54 -27.94 5.81
CA GLY A 59 -15.26 -27.79 7.25
C GLY A 59 -13.94 -27.11 7.64
N VAL A 60 -13.17 -26.57 6.67
CA VAL A 60 -11.96 -25.80 6.96
C VAL A 60 -12.34 -24.33 7.21
N ILE A 61 -12.06 -23.83 8.41
CA ILE A 61 -12.21 -22.42 8.77
C ILE A 61 -10.99 -21.67 8.24
N THR A 62 -11.13 -21.04 7.08
CA THR A 62 -10.11 -20.13 6.55
C THR A 62 -10.62 -18.70 6.65
N GLN A 63 -9.79 -17.80 7.18
CA GLN A 63 -10.12 -16.40 7.44
C GLN A 63 -10.39 -15.67 6.11
N LEU A 64 -11.59 -15.08 5.94
CA LEU A 64 -11.85 -14.19 4.82
C LEU A 64 -11.20 -12.83 5.10
N VAL A 65 -10.17 -12.53 4.33
CA VAL A 65 -9.51 -11.23 4.28
C VAL A 65 -10.43 -10.24 3.55
N PRO A 66 -10.72 -9.05 4.13
CA PRO A 66 -11.67 -8.10 3.57
C PRO A 66 -11.15 -7.44 2.27
N LEU A 67 -12.08 -7.18 1.36
CA LEU A 67 -11.91 -6.65 -0.01
C LEU A 67 -11.51 -5.14 -0.05
N ARG A 68 -10.68 -4.69 0.89
CA ARG A 68 -9.98 -3.38 0.93
C ARG A 68 -8.48 -3.51 1.15
N GLU A 69 -7.98 -4.73 1.36
CA GLU A 69 -6.60 -5.05 1.06
C GLU A 69 -6.54 -5.48 -0.41
N PRO A 70 -5.48 -5.09 -1.15
CA PRO A 70 -5.34 -5.53 -2.51
C PRO A 70 -5.46 -7.06 -2.58
N LEU A 71 -6.22 -7.54 -3.57
CA LEU A 71 -6.35 -8.97 -3.88
C LEU A 71 -4.96 -9.63 -4.08
N LEU A 72 -3.93 -8.82 -4.33
CA LEU A 72 -2.53 -9.20 -4.35
C LEU A 72 -1.81 -8.73 -3.08
N ASN A 73 -1.02 -9.63 -2.50
CA ASN A 73 0.00 -9.28 -1.52
C ASN A 73 0.95 -8.22 -2.14
N ASP A 74 1.34 -7.20 -1.38
CA ASP A 74 2.28 -6.18 -1.86
C ASP A 74 3.57 -6.82 -2.40
N SER A 75 4.00 -7.94 -1.83
CA SER A 75 5.11 -8.74 -2.36
C SER A 75 4.88 -9.22 -3.79
N ALA A 76 3.66 -9.66 -4.12
CA ALA A 76 3.32 -10.11 -5.47
C ALA A 76 3.31 -8.95 -6.47
N VAL A 77 2.88 -7.75 -6.04
CA VAL A 77 2.95 -6.53 -6.87
C VAL A 77 4.41 -6.13 -7.12
N LEU A 78 5.25 -6.18 -6.09
CA LEU A 78 6.68 -5.90 -6.19
C LEU A 78 7.40 -6.89 -7.11
N THR A 79 7.15 -8.19 -6.95
CA THR A 79 7.68 -9.24 -7.85
C THR A 79 7.23 -8.98 -9.28
N ARG A 80 5.96 -8.63 -9.50
CA ARG A 80 5.44 -8.37 -10.84
C ARG A 80 6.04 -7.12 -11.48
N ALA A 81 6.25 -6.07 -10.69
CA ALA A 81 6.94 -4.86 -11.14
C ALA A 81 8.39 -5.16 -11.52
N GLN A 82 9.10 -5.95 -10.72
CA GLN A 82 10.46 -6.40 -11.02
C GLN A 82 10.51 -7.22 -12.31
N GLU A 83 9.64 -8.23 -12.47
CA GLU A 83 9.57 -9.03 -13.70
C GLU A 83 9.30 -8.16 -14.93
N GLY A 84 8.39 -7.20 -14.81
CA GLY A 84 8.04 -6.29 -15.89
C GLY A 84 9.20 -5.38 -16.29
N MET A 85 9.87 -4.77 -15.31
CA MET A 85 11.03 -3.90 -15.57
C MET A 85 12.22 -4.68 -16.11
N THR A 86 12.56 -5.84 -15.53
CA THR A 86 13.65 -6.67 -16.05
C THR A 86 13.35 -7.12 -17.47
N SER A 87 12.12 -7.54 -17.78
CA SER A 87 11.74 -7.94 -19.13
C SER A 87 11.70 -6.76 -20.12
N ALA A 88 11.41 -5.54 -19.65
CA ALA A 88 11.34 -4.35 -20.49
C ALA A 88 12.72 -3.81 -20.88
N PHE A 89 13.73 -4.06 -20.06
CA PHE A 89 15.09 -3.56 -20.27
C PHE A 89 16.11 -4.68 -20.59
N ASP A 90 15.63 -5.91 -20.81
CA ASP A 90 16.39 -7.04 -21.36
C ASP A 90 16.20 -7.08 -22.89
N ILE A 91 16.93 -6.20 -23.59
CA ILE A 91 16.81 -5.99 -25.03
C ILE A 91 18.14 -6.31 -25.70
N SER A 92 18.12 -7.17 -26.71
CA SER A 92 19.27 -7.42 -27.58
C SER A 92 19.14 -6.72 -28.93
N TYR A 93 20.25 -6.22 -29.48
CA TYR A 93 20.26 -5.62 -30.81
C TYR A 93 19.77 -6.57 -31.92
N VAL A 94 19.89 -7.89 -31.72
CA VAL A 94 19.46 -8.90 -32.71
C VAL A 94 17.95 -9.08 -32.68
N ASN A 95 17.36 -9.22 -31.48
CA ASN A 95 15.98 -9.67 -31.28
C ASN A 95 15.08 -8.60 -30.64
N TRP A 96 15.47 -7.32 -30.69
CA TRP A 96 14.80 -6.23 -29.99
C TRP A 96 13.27 -6.18 -30.17
N ARG A 97 12.75 -6.52 -31.37
CA ARG A 97 11.30 -6.57 -31.61
C ARG A 97 10.59 -7.65 -30.80
N GLN A 98 11.20 -8.83 -30.68
CA GLN A 98 10.65 -9.91 -29.88
C GLN A 98 10.78 -9.57 -28.39
N ASP A 99 11.88 -8.94 -27.99
CA ASP A 99 12.12 -8.50 -26.61
C ASP A 99 11.06 -7.47 -26.17
N GLU A 100 10.79 -6.45 -27.00
CA GLU A 100 9.72 -5.48 -26.74
C GLU A 100 8.35 -6.14 -26.64
N GLN A 101 8.03 -7.09 -27.54
CA GLN A 101 6.76 -7.82 -27.51
C GLN A 101 6.59 -8.67 -26.24
N ARG A 102 7.67 -9.26 -25.72
CA ARG A 102 7.63 -10.02 -24.45
C ARG A 102 7.26 -9.12 -23.27
N ALA A 103 7.66 -7.86 -23.29
CA ALA A 103 7.41 -6.90 -22.23
C ALA A 103 5.96 -6.39 -22.21
N VAL A 104 5.25 -6.35 -23.35
CA VAL A 104 3.89 -5.78 -23.47
C VAL A 104 2.92 -6.30 -22.40
N LYS A 105 2.98 -7.59 -22.05
CA LYS A 105 2.07 -8.23 -21.07
C LYS A 105 2.18 -7.70 -19.64
N TYR A 106 3.21 -6.91 -19.33
CA TYR A 106 3.42 -6.31 -18.01
C TYR A 106 2.88 -4.89 -17.91
N PHE A 107 2.50 -4.28 -19.03
CA PHE A 107 2.09 -2.88 -19.09
C PHE A 107 0.61 -2.76 -19.43
N THR A 108 0.00 -1.66 -18.97
CA THR A 108 -1.26 -1.19 -19.55
C THR A 108 -0.99 -0.60 -20.94
N ALA A 109 -2.04 -0.41 -21.74
CA ALA A 109 -1.88 0.26 -23.04
C ALA A 109 -1.29 1.68 -22.92
N ALA A 110 -1.57 2.38 -21.82
CA ALA A 110 -0.98 3.68 -21.55
C ALA A 110 0.48 3.56 -21.07
N GLY A 111 0.76 2.59 -20.18
CA GLY A 111 2.12 2.34 -19.69
C GLY A 111 3.09 1.89 -20.78
N TYR A 112 2.62 1.10 -21.74
CA TYR A 112 3.45 0.68 -22.86
C TYR A 112 3.81 1.87 -23.78
N ARG A 113 2.88 2.81 -23.99
CA ARG A 113 3.20 4.06 -24.71
C ARG A 113 4.20 4.92 -23.95
N SER A 114 4.06 5.02 -22.63
CA SER A 114 5.02 5.72 -21.77
C SER A 114 6.41 5.09 -21.87
N TYR A 115 6.49 3.76 -21.81
CA TYR A 115 7.73 2.99 -21.99
C TYR A 115 8.41 3.30 -23.32
N GLN A 116 7.65 3.23 -24.43
CA GLN A 116 8.18 3.54 -25.76
C GLN A 116 8.67 4.99 -25.84
N ALA A 117 7.92 5.94 -25.27
CA ALA A 117 8.33 7.33 -25.22
C ALA A 117 9.65 7.51 -24.45
N THR A 118 9.79 6.85 -23.30
CA THR A 118 11.02 6.89 -22.50
C THR A 118 12.21 6.33 -23.29
N LEU A 119 12.07 5.19 -23.96
CA LEU A 119 13.16 4.62 -24.78
C LEU A 119 13.59 5.51 -25.95
N VAL A 120 12.65 6.28 -26.51
CA VAL A 120 12.95 7.27 -27.56
C VAL A 120 13.64 8.49 -26.97
N GLU A 121 13.16 8.99 -25.83
CA GLU A 121 13.69 10.17 -25.14
C GLU A 121 15.13 9.94 -24.63
N THR A 122 15.41 8.78 -24.05
CA THR A 122 16.76 8.42 -23.59
C THR A 122 17.71 8.09 -24.74
N GLY A 123 17.19 7.94 -25.96
CA GLY A 123 17.95 7.50 -27.13
C GLY A 123 18.40 6.04 -27.06
N ASP A 124 17.86 5.25 -26.13
CA ASP A 124 18.26 3.86 -25.91
C ASP A 124 17.96 2.98 -27.12
N ILE A 125 16.82 3.17 -27.80
CA ILE A 125 16.49 2.43 -29.04
C ILE A 125 17.49 2.73 -30.16
N ALA A 126 17.87 3.99 -30.34
CA ALA A 126 18.86 4.37 -31.33
C ALA A 126 20.23 3.78 -30.98
N ALA A 127 20.60 3.77 -29.70
CA ALA A 127 21.83 3.17 -29.22
C ALA A 127 21.85 1.64 -29.45
N VAL A 128 20.77 0.92 -29.14
CA VAL A 128 20.63 -0.53 -29.39
C VAL A 128 20.79 -0.84 -30.88
N ARG A 129 20.14 -0.07 -31.76
CA ARG A 129 20.17 -0.29 -33.21
C ARG A 129 21.51 0.09 -33.84
N ASP A 130 21.99 1.31 -33.60
CA ASP A 130 23.09 1.90 -34.35
C ASP A 130 24.45 1.46 -33.80
N ARG A 131 24.53 1.18 -32.49
CA ARG A 131 25.77 0.79 -31.80
C ARG A 131 25.82 -0.69 -31.43
N ARG A 132 24.85 -1.49 -31.89
CA ARG A 132 24.71 -2.93 -31.60
C ARG A 132 24.84 -3.24 -30.10
N LEU A 133 24.13 -2.46 -29.29
CA LEU A 133 24.16 -2.58 -27.84
C LEU A 133 23.12 -3.60 -27.36
N ASN A 134 23.51 -4.44 -26.42
CA ASN A 134 22.61 -5.20 -25.58
C ASN A 134 22.40 -4.42 -24.28
N MET A 135 21.15 -4.35 -23.84
CA MET A 135 20.75 -3.71 -22.60
C MET A 135 20.24 -4.77 -21.64
N THR A 136 20.62 -4.65 -20.37
CA THR A 136 20.11 -5.51 -19.32
C THR A 136 19.90 -4.69 -18.05
N LEU A 137 18.82 -4.98 -17.33
CA LEU A 137 18.53 -4.38 -16.04
C LEU A 137 18.85 -5.35 -14.91
N ALA A 138 19.66 -4.91 -13.97
CA ALA A 138 19.95 -5.62 -12.72
C ALA A 138 19.32 -4.86 -11.54
N VAL A 139 18.63 -5.57 -10.66
CA VAL A 139 18.08 -5.00 -9.42
C VAL A 139 19.20 -4.93 -8.38
N THR A 140 19.51 -3.73 -7.89
CA THR A 140 20.65 -3.50 -6.97
C THR A 140 20.22 -3.41 -5.50
N GLY A 141 18.93 -3.24 -5.24
CA GLY A 141 18.36 -3.15 -3.90
C GLY A 141 16.92 -3.66 -3.84
N ALA A 142 16.39 -3.83 -2.63
CA ALA A 142 15.03 -4.32 -2.44
C ALA A 142 14.01 -3.26 -2.93
N PRO A 143 13.06 -3.63 -3.81
CA PRO A 143 11.99 -2.75 -4.21
C PRO A 143 11.01 -2.56 -3.03
N ALA A 144 10.46 -1.35 -2.91
CA ALA A 144 9.55 -1.01 -1.82
C ALA A 144 8.34 -0.22 -2.34
N VAL A 145 7.17 -0.48 -1.75
CA VAL A 145 5.96 0.31 -1.97
C VAL A 145 6.09 1.59 -1.16
N MET A 146 6.09 2.74 -1.83
CA MET A 146 6.14 4.05 -1.17
C MET A 146 4.76 4.43 -0.66
N HIS A 147 3.77 4.42 -1.57
CA HIS A 147 2.40 4.80 -1.28
C HIS A 147 1.42 4.00 -2.15
N GLN A 148 0.22 3.79 -1.63
CA GLN A 148 -0.91 3.22 -2.34
C GLN A 148 -1.99 4.30 -2.48
N GLN A 149 -2.57 4.43 -3.67
CA GLN A 149 -3.58 5.46 -3.94
C GLN A 149 -4.59 5.01 -4.98
N VAL A 150 -5.78 5.60 -4.94
CA VAL A 150 -6.74 5.52 -6.05
C VAL A 150 -6.36 6.60 -7.04
N LEU A 151 -6.09 6.22 -8.29
CA LEU A 151 -5.75 7.15 -9.37
C LEU A 151 -6.99 7.93 -9.83
N ALA A 152 -6.78 9.00 -10.60
CA ALA A 152 -7.84 9.84 -11.13
C ALA A 152 -8.88 9.09 -11.98
N ASN A 153 -8.51 7.92 -12.54
CA ASN A 153 -9.39 7.05 -13.30
C ASN A 153 -10.22 6.08 -12.42
N GLY A 154 -10.06 6.12 -11.10
CA GLY A 154 -10.76 5.26 -10.14
C GLY A 154 -10.07 3.91 -9.87
N ASP A 155 -8.98 3.61 -10.56
CA ASP A 155 -8.23 2.36 -10.33
C ASP A 155 -7.34 2.48 -9.10
N TYR A 156 -7.23 1.39 -8.35
CA TYR A 156 -6.27 1.29 -7.25
C TYR A 156 -4.86 1.09 -7.79
N GLY A 157 -3.88 1.83 -7.27
CA GLY A 157 -2.50 1.78 -7.72
C GLY A 157 -1.47 1.84 -6.59
N TRP A 158 -0.26 1.43 -6.94
CA TRP A 158 0.91 1.39 -6.07
C TRP A 158 2.01 2.20 -6.71
N GLN A 159 2.65 3.04 -5.91
CA GLN A 159 3.88 3.70 -6.26
C GLN A 159 5.05 2.94 -5.65
N ILE A 160 5.93 2.43 -6.50
CA ILE A 160 7.03 1.54 -6.14
C ILE A 160 8.34 2.22 -6.48
N GLN A 161 9.31 2.15 -5.57
CA GLN A 161 10.70 2.51 -5.87
C GLN A 161 11.55 1.26 -5.93
N MET A 162 12.35 1.15 -6.99
CA MET A 162 13.25 0.03 -7.20
C MET A 162 14.64 0.55 -7.60
N PRO A 163 15.66 0.36 -6.75
CA PRO A 163 17.05 0.60 -7.11
C PRO A 163 17.49 -0.38 -8.20
N ILE A 164 17.98 0.14 -9.32
CA ILE A 164 18.37 -0.63 -10.49
C ILE A 164 19.70 -0.16 -11.05
N ARG A 165 20.33 -1.05 -11.82
CA ARG A 165 21.49 -0.80 -12.66
C ARG A 165 21.15 -1.17 -14.10
N LEU A 166 21.22 -0.19 -14.99
CA LEU A 166 21.15 -0.44 -16.44
C LEU A 166 22.56 -0.72 -16.96
N ILE A 167 22.73 -1.87 -17.58
CA ILE A 167 23.99 -2.35 -18.14
C ILE A 167 23.87 -2.34 -19.66
N TYR A 168 24.81 -1.68 -20.32
CA TYR A 168 24.91 -1.54 -21.76
C TYR A 168 26.19 -2.23 -22.22
N GLN A 169 26.07 -3.24 -23.08
CA GLN A 169 27.20 -4.04 -23.54
C GLN A 169 27.26 -4.10 -25.07
N ASN A 170 28.44 -3.90 -25.64
CA ASN A 170 28.74 -4.17 -27.05
C ASN A 170 30.17 -4.73 -27.20
N SER A 171 30.66 -4.78 -28.45
CA SER A 171 32.04 -5.20 -28.76
C SER A 171 33.12 -4.29 -28.20
N ASN A 172 32.78 -3.03 -27.86
CA ASN A 172 33.74 -2.02 -27.42
C ASN A 172 33.85 -1.92 -25.90
N GLY A 173 32.96 -2.60 -25.16
CA GLY A 173 33.02 -2.66 -23.70
C GLY A 173 31.66 -2.76 -23.03
N ILE A 174 31.68 -2.59 -21.71
CA ILE A 174 30.50 -2.60 -20.84
C ILE A 174 30.44 -1.24 -20.16
N ASN A 175 29.27 -0.61 -20.19
CA ASN A 175 28.96 0.61 -19.47
C ASN A 175 27.74 0.35 -18.58
N SER A 176 27.73 0.87 -17.35
CA SER A 176 26.60 0.70 -16.44
C SER A 176 26.25 2.01 -15.74
N LYS A 177 24.95 2.23 -15.52
CA LYS A 177 24.43 3.39 -14.79
C LYS A 177 23.43 2.95 -13.74
N ASP A 178 23.54 3.54 -12.56
CA ASP A 178 22.63 3.29 -11.44
C ASP A 178 21.50 4.31 -11.44
N PHE A 179 20.29 3.83 -11.20
CA PHE A 179 19.06 4.63 -11.15
C PHE A 179 18.15 4.13 -10.03
N VAL A 180 17.21 4.98 -9.62
CA VAL A 180 16.03 4.55 -8.87
C VAL A 180 14.83 4.64 -9.79
N ALA A 181 14.24 3.49 -10.14
CA ALA A 181 13.02 3.44 -10.93
C ALA A 181 11.81 3.73 -10.02
N ASN A 182 11.09 4.80 -10.32
CA ASN A 182 9.80 5.09 -9.71
C ASN A 182 8.71 4.55 -10.65
N ILE A 183 7.99 3.53 -10.20
CA ILE A 183 7.08 2.72 -11.00
C ILE A 183 5.67 2.88 -10.45
N THR A 184 4.72 3.18 -11.32
CA THR A 184 3.30 3.21 -10.97
C THR A 184 2.63 1.93 -11.49
N MET A 185 2.22 1.07 -10.58
CA MET A 185 1.43 -0.12 -10.86
C MET A 185 -0.04 0.20 -10.65
N VAL A 186 -0.93 -0.38 -11.46
CA VAL A 186 -2.38 -0.20 -11.34
C VAL A 186 -3.09 -1.54 -11.41
N ARG A 187 -4.22 -1.62 -10.71
CA ARG A 187 -5.12 -2.75 -10.80
C ARG A 187 -5.80 -2.73 -12.16
N VAL A 188 -5.89 -3.89 -12.77
CA VAL A 188 -6.47 -4.10 -14.10
C VAL A 188 -7.44 -5.26 -14.06
N ASN A 189 -8.30 -5.36 -15.07
CA ASN A 189 -9.22 -6.48 -15.19
C ASN A 189 -8.47 -7.79 -15.45
N ASN A 190 -8.72 -8.81 -14.62
CA ASN A 190 -8.11 -10.13 -14.70
C ASN A 190 -8.37 -10.85 -16.04
N LEU A 191 -9.44 -10.49 -16.76
CA LEU A 191 -9.76 -11.06 -18.08
C LEU A 191 -8.68 -10.73 -19.12
N ALA A 192 -8.15 -9.51 -19.09
CA ALA A 192 -7.09 -9.09 -20.00
C ALA A 192 -5.71 -9.43 -19.44
N HIS A 193 -5.53 -9.32 -18.12
CA HIS A 193 -4.25 -9.47 -17.44
C HIS A 193 -4.40 -10.43 -16.27
N PRO A 194 -4.01 -11.71 -16.41
CA PRO A 194 -4.21 -12.74 -15.37
C PRO A 194 -3.61 -12.38 -14.00
N ALA A 195 -2.56 -11.56 -13.99
CA ALA A 195 -1.91 -11.09 -12.77
C ALA A 195 -2.73 -10.02 -12.01
N GLY A 196 -3.76 -9.43 -12.61
CA GLY A 196 -4.62 -8.40 -12.00
C GLY A 196 -3.94 -7.04 -11.74
N VAL A 197 -2.66 -6.91 -12.09
CA VAL A 197 -1.88 -5.67 -12.02
C VAL A 197 -0.99 -5.49 -13.24
N ALA A 198 -0.74 -4.24 -13.61
CA ALA A 198 0.16 -3.87 -14.69
C ALA A 198 0.82 -2.50 -14.45
N ILE A 199 1.94 -2.28 -15.13
CA ILE A 199 2.68 -1.02 -15.10
C ILE A 199 1.92 0.02 -15.92
N GLN A 200 1.57 1.12 -15.28
CA GLN A 200 0.88 2.25 -15.90
C GLN A 200 1.83 3.35 -16.35
N SER A 201 2.93 3.53 -15.64
CA SER A 201 4.00 4.46 -15.99
C SER A 201 5.23 4.13 -15.14
N PHE A 202 6.39 4.61 -15.59
CA PHE A 202 7.58 4.64 -14.77
C PHE A 202 8.46 5.81 -15.20
N ASN A 203 9.36 6.23 -14.31
CA ASN A 203 10.40 7.19 -14.61
C ASN A 203 11.68 6.83 -13.86
N PHE A 204 12.83 7.13 -14.45
CA PHE A 204 14.12 6.97 -13.79
C PHE A 204 14.49 8.25 -13.05
N LEU A 205 14.79 8.09 -11.77
CA LEU A 205 15.39 9.13 -10.96
C LEU A 205 16.91 8.91 -10.98
N VAL A 206 17.63 9.99 -11.26
CA VAL A 206 19.09 10.01 -11.06
C VAL A 206 19.32 10.01 -9.54
N PRO A 207 20.19 9.13 -9.02
CA PRO A 207 20.49 9.08 -7.59
C PRO A 207 21.12 10.37 -7.05
#